data_AF-A0A419FJ74-F1
#
_entry.id   AF-A0A419FJ74-F1
#
_cell.length_a   1.000
_cell.length_b   1.000
_cell.length_c   1.000
_cell.angle_alpha   90.00
_cell.angle_beta   90.00
_cell.angle_gamma   90.00
#
_symmetry.space_group_name_H-M   'P 1'
#
loop_
_entity.id
_entity.type
_entity.pdbx_description
1 polymer ?
#
loop_
_entity_poly.entity_id
_entity_poly.type
_entity_poly.pdbx_seq_one_letter_code
_entity_poly.pdbx_strand_id
1 'polypeptide(L)'
;PGCISEGDTPDEAIANVDEALRGIIASMLERNDAIPEPLNEHEYSGRLNLRIPPSLHARAAERAAIEGVSLNRLLSDAIARM
;
A
#
# COMPACT_ATOMS: atom_id res chain seq x y z
N PRO A 1 20.31 -13.20 -6.01
CA PRO A 1 21.49 -12.37 -6.34
C PRO A 1 21.25 -11.63 -7.67
N GLY A 2 21.29 -10.29 -7.68
CA GLY A 2 21.06 -9.59 -8.94
C GLY A 2 21.10 -8.07 -8.81
N CYS A 3 20.14 -7.48 -8.08
CA CYS A 3 19.97 -6.02 -8.02
C CYS A 3 20.63 -5.45 -6.79
N ILE A 4 21.80 -4.84 -6.99
CA ILE A 4 22.55 -4.13 -5.97
C ILE A 4 22.90 -2.77 -6.55
N SER A 5 22.56 -1.71 -5.83
CA SER A 5 23.05 -0.36 -6.09
C SER A 5 23.84 0.14 -4.89
N GLU A 6 24.73 1.10 -5.13
CA GLU A 6 25.53 1.78 -4.13
C GLU A 6 25.55 3.28 -4.43
N GLY A 7 25.94 4.08 -3.44
CA GLY A 7 26.07 5.53 -3.55
C GLY A 7 26.77 6.09 -2.32
N ASP A 8 27.39 7.27 -2.46
CA ASP A 8 28.11 7.93 -1.36
C ASP A 8 27.15 8.47 -0.29
N THR A 9 25.87 8.58 -0.63
CA THR A 9 24.77 8.92 0.29
C THR A 9 23.61 7.94 0.17
N PRO A 10 22.74 7.82 1.20
CA PRO A 10 21.52 7.01 1.11
C PRO A 10 20.61 7.40 -0.05
N ASP A 11 20.46 8.70 -0.32
CA ASP A 11 19.63 9.21 -1.41
C ASP A 11 20.20 8.81 -2.78
N GLU A 12 21.52 8.88 -2.93
CA GLU A 12 22.21 8.45 -4.14
C GLU A 12 22.10 6.93 -4.37
N ALA A 13 22.29 6.13 -3.32
CA ALA A 13 22.13 4.69 -3.41
C ALA A 13 20.71 4.30 -3.86
N ILE A 14 19.68 5.02 -3.37
CA ILE A 14 18.28 4.84 -3.76
C ILE A 14 18.05 5.29 -5.21
N ALA A 15 18.58 6.44 -5.62
CA ALA A 15 18.47 6.93 -6.98
C ALA A 15 19.08 5.94 -7.99
N ASN A 16 20.19 5.30 -7.62
CA ASN A 16 20.90 4.33 -8.45
C ASN A 16 20.19 2.96 -8.56
N VAL A 17 19.16 2.69 -7.74
CA VAL A 17 18.39 1.43 -7.82
C VAL A 17 17.69 1.27 -9.16
N ASP A 18 17.14 2.35 -9.73
CA ASP A 18 16.38 2.28 -10.99
C ASP A 18 17.26 1.86 -12.17
N GLU A 19 18.50 2.37 -12.21
CA GLU A 19 19.50 1.99 -13.21
C GLU A 19 19.90 0.51 -13.06
N ALA A 20 20.21 0.07 -11.83
CA ALA A 20 20.55 -1.31 -11.55
C ALA A 20 19.40 -2.27 -11.95
N LEU A 21 18.16 -1.89 -11.66
CA LEU A 21 16.96 -2.65 -12.02
C LEU A 21 16.82 -2.77 -13.55
N ARG A 22 16.99 -1.67 -14.30
CA ARG A 22 16.95 -1.69 -15.78
C ARG A 22 18.00 -2.62 -16.36
N GLY A 23 19.23 -2.57 -15.84
CA GLY A 23 20.33 -3.42 -16.30
C GLY A 23 20.03 -4.92 -16.11
N ILE A 24 19.43 -5.29 -14.99
CA ILE A 24 19.07 -6.68 -14.71
C ILE A 24 17.92 -7.15 -15.57
N ILE A 25 16.88 -6.34 -15.73
CA ILE A 25 15.75 -6.70 -16.60
C ILE A 25 16.24 -6.90 -18.04
N ALA A 26 17.11 -6.01 -18.55
CA ALA A 26 17.70 -6.16 -19.87
C ALA A 26 18.51 -7.47 -20.00
N SER A 27 19.37 -7.77 -19.01
CA SER A 27 20.16 -9.01 -19.00
C SER A 27 19.28 -10.27 -18.92
N MET A 28 18.19 -10.23 -18.16
CA MET A 28 17.24 -11.34 -18.05
C MET A 28 16.49 -11.56 -19.38
N LEU A 29 16.09 -10.49 -20.07
CA LEU A 29 15.46 -10.57 -21.39
C LEU A 29 16.41 -11.19 -22.44
N GLU A 30 17.67 -10.76 -22.48
CA GLU A 30 18.67 -11.32 -23.40
C GLU A 30 18.90 -12.82 -23.19
N ARG A 31 18.88 -13.24 -21.92
CA ARG A 31 19.08 -14.64 -21.52
C ARG A 31 17.80 -15.48 -21.59
N ASN A 32 16.67 -14.86 -21.94
CA ASN A 32 15.34 -15.49 -21.93
C ASN A 32 14.99 -16.08 -20.55
N ASP A 33 15.50 -15.46 -19.49
CA ASP A 33 15.23 -15.82 -18.11
C ASP A 33 13.84 -15.32 -17.70
N ALA A 34 13.16 -16.06 -16.81
CA ALA A 34 11.88 -15.64 -16.27
C ALA A 34 12.04 -14.37 -15.41
N ILE A 35 11.35 -13.30 -15.80
CA ILE A 35 11.32 -12.05 -15.02
C ILE A 35 10.26 -12.19 -13.92
N PRO A 36 10.61 -12.01 -12.64
CA PRO A 36 9.63 -12.03 -11.57
C PRO A 36 8.64 -10.88 -11.73
N GLU A 37 7.36 -11.17 -11.58
CA GLU A 37 6.35 -10.11 -11.51
C GLU A 37 6.55 -9.25 -10.25
N PRO A 38 6.19 -7.96 -10.30
CA PRO A 38 6.21 -7.09 -9.12
C PRO A 38 5.49 -7.77 -7.96
N LEU A 39 6.15 -7.78 -6.79
CA LEU A 39 5.73 -8.65 -5.68
C LEU A 39 4.32 -8.37 -5.17
N ASN A 40 3.69 -7.21 -5.43
CA ASN A 40 2.26 -6.99 -5.22
C ASN A 40 1.78 -5.69 -5.90
N GLU A 41 0.73 -5.79 -6.71
CA GLU A 41 -0.39 -4.86 -6.58
C GLU A 41 -1.44 -5.60 -5.72
N HIS A 42 -1.39 -5.44 -4.39
CA HIS A 42 -2.52 -5.91 -3.60
C HIS A 42 -3.71 -5.08 -4.06
N GLU A 43 -4.69 -5.69 -4.71
CA GLU A 43 -5.95 -5.03 -5.00
C GLU A 43 -6.66 -4.72 -3.68
N TYR A 44 -6.51 -3.48 -3.21
CA TYR A 44 -7.19 -3.02 -2.01
C TYR A 44 -8.65 -2.71 -2.33
N SER A 45 -9.54 -3.66 -2.02
CA SER A 45 -10.98 -3.51 -2.29
C SER A 45 -11.66 -2.35 -1.54
N GLY A 46 -11.00 -1.75 -0.54
CA GLY A 46 -11.59 -0.75 0.36
C GLY A 46 -12.71 -1.30 1.27
N ARG A 47 -13.04 -2.59 1.17
CA ARG A 47 -14.06 -3.24 2.01
C ARG A 47 -13.42 -3.74 3.28
N LEU A 48 -13.86 -3.22 4.42
CA LEU A 48 -13.39 -3.62 5.74
C LEU A 48 -14.53 -4.24 6.55
N ASN A 49 -14.45 -5.54 6.81
CA ASN A 49 -15.36 -6.23 7.74
C ASN A 49 -14.76 -6.18 9.15
N LEU A 50 -15.18 -5.20 9.95
CA LEU A 50 -14.68 -5.01 11.31
C LEU A 50 -15.67 -5.54 12.36
N ARG A 51 -15.17 -6.31 13.33
CA ARG A 51 -15.94 -6.69 14.52
C ARG A 51 -15.59 -5.74 15.67
N ILE A 52 -16.60 -5.05 16.20
CA ILE A 52 -16.46 -4.10 17.33
C ILE A 52 -17.46 -4.43 18.44
N PRO A 53 -17.21 -3.99 19.69
CA PRO A 53 -18.17 -4.12 20.78
C PRO A 53 -19.52 -3.45 20.43
N PRO A 54 -20.68 -4.03 20.83
CA PRO A 54 -21.99 -3.44 20.53
C PRO A 54 -22.16 -2.00 21.01
N SER A 55 -21.57 -1.66 22.16
CA SER A 55 -21.61 -0.31 22.71
C SER A 55 -20.86 0.71 21.85
N LEU A 56 -19.75 0.31 21.23
CA LEU A 56 -19.01 1.17 20.31
C LEU A 56 -19.78 1.37 19.01
N HIS A 57 -20.37 0.29 18.47
CA HIS A 57 -21.22 0.37 17.30
C HIS A 57 -22.40 1.32 17.52
N ALA A 58 -23.10 1.20 18.66
CA ALA A 58 -24.23 2.07 19.00
C ALA A 58 -23.83 3.55 19.03
N ARG A 59 -22.75 3.88 19.75
CA ARG A 59 -22.24 5.26 19.83
C ARG A 59 -21.87 5.83 18.46
N ALA A 60 -21.24 5.02 17.60
CA ALA A 60 -20.87 5.45 16.26
C ALA A 60 -22.11 5.64 15.36
N ALA A 61 -23.11 4.76 15.46
CA ALA A 61 -24.35 4.86 14.70
C ALA A 61 -25.18 6.09 15.12
N GLU A 62 -25.30 6.35 16.43
CA GLU A 62 -25.95 7.55 16.97
C GLU A 62 -25.25 8.82 16.47
N ARG A 63 -23.92 8.84 16.50
CA ARG A 63 -23.15 9.98 16.03
C ARG A 63 -23.34 10.22 14.54
N ALA A 64 -23.32 9.16 13.73
CA ALA A 64 -23.56 9.25 12.30
C ALA A 64 -24.96 9.82 11.99
N ALA A 65 -25.97 9.38 12.75
CA ALA A 65 -27.35 9.90 12.63
C ALA A 65 -27.44 11.39 12.99
N ILE A 66 -26.78 11.84 14.06
CA ILE A 66 -26.71 13.26 14.46
C ILE A 66 -26.05 14.11 13.36
N GLU A 67 -24.99 13.60 12.74
CA GLU A 67 -24.27 14.27 11.66
C GLU A 67 -24.96 14.16 10.28
N GLY A 68 -26.01 13.35 10.17
CA GLY A 68 -26.70 13.11 8.89
C GLY A 68 -25.85 12.35 7.87
N VAL A 69 -24.91 11.52 8.31
CA VAL A 69 -24.02 10.73 7.45
C VAL A 69 -24.22 9.22 7.67
N SER A 70 -23.72 8.39 6.75
CA SER A 70 -23.71 6.95 6.97
C SER A 70 -22.65 6.55 8.01
N LEU A 71 -22.87 5.43 8.70
CA LEU A 71 -21.88 4.88 9.63
C LEU A 71 -20.53 4.64 8.94
N ASN A 72 -20.54 4.12 7.71
CA ASN A 72 -19.32 3.93 6.93
C ASN A 72 -18.60 5.25 6.66
N ARG A 73 -19.33 6.33 6.34
CA ARG A 73 -18.73 7.65 6.11
C ARG A 73 -18.05 8.17 7.38
N LEU A 74 -18.73 8.09 8.52
CA LEU A 74 -18.17 8.49 9.81
C LEU A 74 -16.89 7.72 10.16
N LEU A 75 -16.89 6.39 9.96
CA LEU A 75 -15.72 5.55 10.23
C LEU A 75 -14.57 5.83 9.27
N SER A 76 -14.85 6.01 7.98
CA SER A 76 -13.83 6.40 7.01
C SER A 76 -13.20 7.75 7.34
N ASP A 77 -13.99 8.73 7.77
CA ASP A 77 -13.48 10.04 8.19
C ASP A 77 -12.65 9.97 9.47
N ALA A 78 -12.99 9.06 10.39
CA ALA A 78 -12.20 8.82 11.58
C ALA A 78 -10.83 8.18 11.24
N ILE A 79 -10.80 7.20 10.33
CA ILE A 79 -9.56 6.55 9.88
C ILE A 79 -8.67 7.54 9.13
N ALA A 80 -9.24 8.40 8.27
CA ALA A 80 -8.49 9.37 7.48
C ALA A 80 -7.79 10.47 8.32
N ARG A 81 -8.17 10.61 9.60
CA ARG A 81 -7.59 11.58 10.53
C ARG A 81 -6.59 10.95 11.52
N MET A 82 -6.31 9.66 11.37
CA MET A 82 -5.29 8.96 12.16
C MET A 82 -3.87 9.28 11.69
#